data_AF-A0A9E1ABM4-F1
#
_entry.id   AF-A0A9E1ABM4-F1
#
_cell.length_a   1.000
_cell.length_b   1.000
_cell.length_c   1.000
_cell.angle_alpha   90.00
_cell.angle_beta   90.00
_cell.angle_gamma   90.00
#
_symmetry.space_group_name_H-M   'P 1'
#
loop_
_entity.id
_entity.type
_entity.pdbx_description
1 polymer ?
#
loop_
_entity_poly.entity_id
_entity_poly.type
_entity_poly.pdbx_seq_one_letter_code
_entity_poly.pdbx_strand_id
1 'polypeptide(L)'
;MRKINLLQQPVSSDPKLQELFTELSDTRFALAQAYVRFDNTTEPELVDACIFELNALQSRYNYLLRLVKESGGIAASRIYSEGAVTWV
;
A
#
# COMPACT_ATOMS: atom_id res chain seq x y z
N MET A 1 8.45 -43.07 -10.64
CA MET A 1 9.18 -41.80 -10.78
C MET A 1 8.24 -40.66 -10.38
N ARG A 2 8.44 -40.02 -9.22
CA ARG A 2 7.58 -38.95 -8.73
C ARG A 2 8.00 -37.64 -9.38
N LYS A 3 7.18 -37.10 -10.30
CA LYS A 3 7.34 -35.72 -10.79
C LYS A 3 6.87 -34.79 -9.67
N ILE A 4 7.80 -34.31 -8.86
CA ILE A 4 7.56 -33.28 -7.87
C ILE A 4 7.28 -32.00 -8.67
N ASN A 5 6.04 -31.55 -8.68
CA ASN A 5 5.63 -30.30 -9.31
C ASN A 5 6.20 -29.14 -8.49
N LEU A 6 7.45 -28.75 -8.79
CA LEU A 6 8.16 -27.64 -8.15
C LEU A 6 7.68 -26.25 -8.60
N LEU A 7 6.56 -26.16 -9.32
CA LEU A 7 5.99 -24.91 -9.84
C LEU A 7 4.62 -24.53 -9.24
N GLN A 8 4.23 -25.17 -8.14
CA GLN A 8 3.03 -24.78 -7.40
C GLN A 8 3.38 -24.57 -5.93
N GLN A 9 4.30 -23.64 -5.66
CA GLN A 9 4.18 -22.92 -4.40
C GLN A 9 2.97 -22.00 -4.58
N PRO A 10 1.89 -22.15 -3.78
CA PRO A 10 0.81 -21.20 -3.81
C PRO A 10 1.39 -19.90 -3.25
N VAL A 11 1.86 -19.02 -4.12
CA VAL A 11 1.84 -17.60 -3.81
C VAL A 11 0.36 -17.32 -3.52
N SER A 12 0.01 -17.02 -2.27
CA SER A 12 -1.34 -16.79 -1.72
C SER A 12 -2.11 -18.02 -1.21
N SER A 13 -1.79 -18.47 -0.01
CA SER A 13 -2.79 -19.12 0.87
C SER A 13 -2.69 -18.67 2.33
N ASP A 14 -1.84 -17.68 2.60
CA ASP A 14 -1.77 -17.07 3.91
C ASP A 14 -2.85 -15.96 3.98
N PRO A 15 -3.94 -16.15 4.75
CA PRO A 15 -4.98 -15.15 4.89
C PRO A 15 -4.42 -13.83 5.43
N LYS A 16 -3.31 -13.87 6.19
CA LYS A 16 -2.68 -12.66 6.74
C LYS A 16 -2.05 -11.80 5.65
N LEU A 17 -1.42 -12.42 4.66
CA LEU A 17 -0.88 -11.70 3.51
C LEU A 17 -1.99 -11.06 2.66
N GLN A 18 -3.12 -11.75 2.51
CA GLN A 18 -4.26 -11.21 1.77
C GLN A 18 -4.86 -9.99 2.48
N GLU A 19 -5.06 -10.05 3.80
CA GLU A 19 -5.47 -8.90 4.61
C GLU A 19 -4.52 -7.71 4.43
N LEU A 20 -3.22 -7.95 4.48
CA LEU A 20 -2.21 -6.90 4.30
C LEU A 20 -2.30 -6.25 2.93
N PHE A 21 -2.55 -7.02 1.85
CA PHE A 21 -2.74 -6.45 0.52
C PHE A 21 -4.02 -5.63 0.40
N THR A 22 -5.12 -6.10 0.99
CA THR A 22 -6.37 -5.35 1.05
C THR A 22 -6.15 -4.01 1.76
N GLU A 23 -5.54 -4.03 2.95
CA GLU A 23 -5.29 -2.82 3.72
C GLU A 23 -4.34 -1.84 3.00
N LEU A 24 -3.33 -2.37 2.30
CA LEU A 24 -2.42 -1.58 1.48
C LEU A 24 -3.14 -0.90 0.32
N SER A 25 -4.04 -1.61 -0.36
CA SER A 25 -4.87 -1.07 -1.45
C SER A 25 -5.82 0.02 -0.95
N ASP A 26 -6.50 -0.21 0.17
CA ASP A 26 -7.41 0.76 0.79
C ASP A 26 -6.66 2.02 1.21
N THR A 27 -5.47 1.86 1.81
CA THR A 27 -4.62 2.99 2.19
C THR A 27 -4.17 3.78 0.96
N ARG A 28 -3.85 3.11 -0.16
CA ARG A 28 -3.49 3.78 -1.42
C ARG A 28 -4.67 4.56 -2.01
N PHE A 29 -5.88 4.02 -1.93
CA PHE A 29 -7.08 4.71 -2.37
C PHE A 29 -7.39 5.92 -1.49
N ALA A 30 -7.24 5.80 -0.17
CA ALA A 30 -7.38 6.92 0.76
C ALA A 30 -6.36 8.04 0.48
N LEU A 31 -5.10 7.68 0.19
CA LEU A 31 -4.06 8.65 -0.24
C LEU A 31 -4.51 9.43 -1.48
N ALA A 32 -4.96 8.73 -2.54
CA ALA A 32 -5.41 9.39 -3.76
C ALA A 32 -6.57 10.36 -3.50
N GLN A 33 -7.53 9.97 -2.65
CA GLN A 33 -8.63 10.86 -2.27
C GLN A 33 -8.16 12.06 -1.44
N ALA A 34 -7.22 11.88 -0.52
CA ALA A 34 -6.65 12.97 0.27
C ALA A 34 -5.88 13.97 -0.61
N TYR A 35 -5.16 13.48 -1.63
CA TYR A 35 -4.53 14.34 -2.64
C TYR A 35 -5.58 15.16 -3.42
N VAL A 36 -6.64 14.52 -3.90
CA VAL A 36 -7.74 15.23 -4.59
C VAL A 36 -8.36 16.29 -3.68
N ARG A 37 -8.55 16.00 -2.38
CA ARG A 37 -9.05 17.01 -1.43
C ARG A 37 -8.07 18.15 -1.25
N PHE A 38 -6.78 17.85 -1.07
CA PHE A 38 -5.72 18.85 -0.93
C PHE A 38 -5.72 19.83 -2.12
N ASP A 39 -5.78 19.31 -3.35
CA ASP A 39 -5.78 20.13 -4.57
C ASP A 39 -7.00 21.04 -4.71
N ASN A 40 -8.15 20.64 -4.15
CA ASN A 40 -9.41 21.37 -4.25
C ASN A 40 -9.73 22.23 -3.02
N THR A 41 -8.90 22.19 -1.97
CA THR A 41 -9.14 22.91 -0.71
C THR A 41 -8.36 24.22 -0.71
N THR A 42 -9.04 25.32 -0.40
CA THR A 42 -8.43 26.66 -0.34
C THR A 42 -8.37 27.24 1.07
N GLU A 43 -9.23 26.77 1.98
CA GLU A 43 -9.26 27.24 3.37
C GLU A 43 -7.98 26.78 4.10
N PRO A 44 -7.16 27.70 4.65
CA PRO A 44 -5.86 27.37 5.23
C PRO A 44 -5.90 26.27 6.30
N GLU A 45 -6.89 26.30 7.19
CA GLU A 45 -7.06 25.31 8.25
C GLU A 45 -7.40 23.92 7.70
N LEU A 46 -8.11 23.87 6.58
CA LEU A 46 -8.47 22.62 5.91
C LEU A 46 -7.33 22.08 5.04
N VAL A 47 -6.51 22.97 4.46
CA VAL A 47 -5.26 22.59 3.79
C VAL A 47 -4.31 21.95 4.79
N ASP A 48 -4.12 22.55 5.97
CA ASP A 48 -3.31 21.97 7.05
C ASP A 48 -3.84 20.60 7.47
N ALA A 49 -5.16 20.46 7.63
CA ALA A 49 -5.78 19.17 7.92
C ALA A 49 -5.48 18.11 6.85
N CYS A 50 -5.54 18.47 5.56
CA CYS A 50 -5.19 17.59 4.46
C CYS A 50 -3.70 17.17 4.50
N ILE A 51 -2.79 18.08 4.87
CA ILE A 51 -1.35 17.77 5.02
C ILE A 51 -1.13 16.73 6.12
N PHE A 52 -1.77 16.91 7.29
CA PHE A 52 -1.66 15.94 8.38
C PHE A 52 -2.26 14.58 7.99
N GLU A 53 -3.37 14.58 7.28
CA GLU A 53 -3.99 13.35 6.78
C GLU A 53 -3.09 12.61 5.78
N LEU A 54 -2.53 13.31 4.79
CA LEU A 54 -1.60 12.75 3.82
C LEU A 54 -0.37 12.13 4.50
N ASN A 55 0.22 12.84 5.47
CA ASN A 55 1.36 12.34 6.25
C ASN A 55 1.01 11.07 7.05
N ALA A 56 -0.16 11.04 7.69
CA ALA A 56 -0.62 9.88 8.44
C ALA A 56 -0.85 8.67 7.53
N LEU A 57 -1.50 8.88 6.38
CA LEU A 57 -1.76 7.84 5.40
C LEU A 57 -0.47 7.32 4.74
N GLN A 58 0.50 8.20 4.45
CA GLN A 58 1.79 7.80 3.90
C GLN A 58 2.61 7.00 4.92
N SER A 59 2.58 7.38 6.20
CA SER A 59 3.18 6.60 7.28
C SER A 59 2.56 5.20 7.40
N ARG A 60 1.22 5.11 7.34
CA ARG A 60 0.50 3.83 7.33
C ARG A 60 0.89 2.97 6.12
N TYR A 61 0.93 3.57 4.92
CA TYR A 61 1.34 2.88 3.70
C TYR A 61 2.76 2.30 3.81
N ASN A 62 3.71 3.10 4.30
CA ASN A 62 5.09 2.67 4.53
C ASN A 62 5.20 1.57 5.57
N TYR A 63 4.38 1.61 6.62
CA TYR A 63 4.29 0.52 7.61
C TYR A 63 3.78 -0.78 6.96
N LEU A 64 2.69 -0.73 6.21
CA LEU A 64 2.12 -1.90 5.54
C LEU A 64 3.09 -2.52 4.51
N LEU A 65 3.82 -1.68 3.76
CA LEU A 65 4.88 -2.17 2.87
C LEU A 65 5.99 -2.93 3.61
N ARG A 66 6.37 -2.49 4.81
CA ARG A 66 7.35 -3.22 5.63
C ARG A 66 6.81 -4.59 6.04
N LEU A 67 5.56 -4.65 6.52
CA LEU A 67 4.92 -5.93 6.88
C LEU A 67 4.84 -6.89 5.70
N VAL A 68 4.44 -6.43 4.52
CA VAL A 68 4.38 -7.26 3.30
C VAL A 68 5.76 -7.83 2.95
N LYS A 69 6.83 -7.03 3.09
CA LYS A 69 8.21 -7.50 2.87
C LYS A 69 8.61 -8.58 3.89
N GLU A 70 8.32 -8.36 5.17
CA GLU A 70 8.61 -9.29 6.27
C GLU A 70 7.86 -10.61 6.13
N SER A 71 6.62 -10.58 5.63
CA SER A 71 5.81 -11.76 5.35
C SER A 71 6.19 -12.50 4.04
N GLY A 72 7.29 -12.14 3.38
CA GLY A 72 7.79 -12.82 2.18
C GLY A 72 7.16 -12.36 0.86
N GLY A 73 6.30 -11.32 0.88
CA GLY A 73 5.67 -10.70 -0.29
C GLY A 73 6.59 -9.78 -1.08
N ILE A 74 7.87 -10.11 -1.24
CA ILE A 74 8.89 -9.22 -1.82
C ILE A 74 8.55 -8.82 -3.26
N ALA A 75 8.03 -9.76 -4.07
CA ALA A 75 7.61 -9.48 -5.45
C ALA A 75 6.42 -8.51 -5.51
N ALA A 76 5.43 -8.68 -4.62
CA ALA A 76 4.27 -7.80 -4.55
C ALA A 76 4.64 -6.42 -3.99
N SER A 77 5.50 -6.36 -2.97
CA SER A 77 5.99 -5.09 -2.42
C SER A 77 6.67 -4.22 -3.49
N ARG A 78 7.33 -4.82 -4.49
CA ARG A 78 8.00 -4.08 -5.57
C ARG A 78 7.00 -3.36 -6.48
N ILE A 79 5.89 -4.01 -6.80
CA ILE A 79 4.77 -3.45 -7.58
C ILE A 79 4.17 -2.24 -6.86
N TYR A 80 3.97 -2.35 -5.54
CA TYR A 80 3.40 -1.26 -4.73
C TYR A 80 4.42 -0.15 -4.41
N SER A 81 5.73 -0.42 -4.39
CA SER A 81 6.74 0.62 -4.24
C SER A 81 6.94 1.44 -5.51
N GLU A 82 6.89 0.83 -6.70
CA GLU A 82 7.11 1.54 -7.97
C GLU A 82 5.96 2.51 -8.29
N GLY A 83 4.72 2.16 -7.94
CA GLY A 83 3.55 3.05 -8.09
C GLY A 83 3.43 4.17 -7.04
N ALA A 84 4.31 4.22 -6.03
CA ALA A 84 4.32 5.27 -5.02
C ALA A 84 5.29 6.43 -5.34
N VAL A 85 6.14 6.27 -6.35
CA VAL A 85 7.23 7.22 -6.67
C VAL A 85 6.80 8.31 -7.66
N THR A 86 5.59 8.26 -8.23
CA THR A 86 5.15 9.21 -9.27
C THR A 86 4.12 10.25 -8.81
N TRP A 87 3.98 10.49 -7.50
CA TRP A 87 3.16 11.62 -7.01
C TRP A 87 4.01 12.90 -6.98
N VAL A 88 4.40 13.37 -8.18
CA VAL A 88 5.00 14.70 -8.41
C VAL A 88 4.25 15.35 -9.57
#